data_AF-A0A3D4A9B5-F1
#
_entry.id   AF-A0A3D4A9B5-F1
#
_cell.length_a   1.000
_cell.length_b   1.000
_cell.length_c   1.000
_cell.angle_alpha   90.00
_cell.angle_beta   90.00
_cell.angle_gamma   90.00
#
_symmetry.space_group_name_H-M   'P 1'
#
loop_
_entity.id
_entity.type
_entity.pdbx_description
1 polymer ?
#
loop_
_entity_poly.entity_id
_entity_poly.type
_entity_poly.pdbx_seq_one_letter_code
_entity_poly.pdbx_strand_id
1 'polypeptide(L)'
;APHPFYVLGGSIGPRLLEEIDCFDAIELCHFHKGLLNPNRRAAKVAARFGKPLIATSDAHRLHAFGRHYTSIPRPAALTAENVFAALRKGPLRLTSPPASIVDLASAIYFIFLAHPFRRRQRQSSHGRSSPARPHVGLESKSQT
;
A
#
# COMPACT_ATOMS: atom_id res chain seq x y z
N ALA A 1 -3.25 -11.21 0.10
CA ALA A 1 -1.93 -10.84 0.62
C ALA A 1 -1.30 -9.78 -0.28
N PRO A 2 -1.04 -8.58 0.25
CA PRO A 2 -0.41 -7.51 -0.51
C PRO A 2 1.05 -7.84 -0.81
N HIS A 3 1.43 -7.72 -2.09
CA HIS A 3 2.77 -7.92 -2.67
C HIS A 3 3.75 -8.74 -1.78
N PRO A 4 3.47 -10.04 -1.56
CA PRO A 4 3.93 -10.75 -0.35
C PRO A 4 5.42 -11.09 -0.32
N PHE A 5 6.16 -10.91 -1.41
CA PHE A 5 7.59 -11.25 -1.49
C PHE A 5 8.49 -10.04 -1.72
N TYR A 6 7.99 -8.83 -1.42
CA TYR A 6 8.76 -7.59 -1.49
C TYR A 6 9.21 -7.18 -0.10
N VAL A 7 10.53 -7.11 0.10
CA VAL A 7 11.12 -6.84 1.42
C VAL A 7 11.05 -5.33 1.78
N LEU A 8 11.12 -4.46 0.76
CA LEU A 8 11.02 -3.02 0.94
C LEU A 8 9.58 -2.63 1.28
N GLY A 9 9.36 -1.98 2.44
CA GLY A 9 8.04 -1.53 2.89
C GLY A 9 7.31 -2.51 3.81
N GLY A 10 7.85 -3.73 4.02
CA GLY A 10 7.24 -4.77 4.85
C GLY A 10 6.17 -5.57 4.08
N SER A 11 6.37 -6.87 3.99
CA SER A 11 5.37 -7.81 3.46
C SER A 11 5.38 -9.10 4.28
N ILE A 12 4.32 -9.89 4.15
CA ILE A 12 4.14 -11.13 4.91
C ILE A 12 5.23 -12.18 4.61
N GLY A 13 5.88 -12.12 3.45
CA GLY A 13 7.02 -12.95 3.12
C GLY A 13 6.68 -14.46 3.12
N PRO A 14 7.57 -15.31 3.66
CA PRO A 14 7.39 -16.76 3.68
C PRO A 14 6.19 -17.22 4.52
N ARG A 15 5.77 -16.43 5.53
CA ARG A 15 4.58 -16.71 6.36
C ARG A 15 3.30 -16.81 5.55
N LEU A 16 3.29 -16.28 4.31
CA LEU A 16 2.17 -16.47 3.39
C LEU A 16 1.75 -17.93 3.25
N LEU A 17 2.69 -18.88 3.32
CA LEU A 17 2.39 -20.30 3.18
C LEU A 17 1.61 -20.87 4.36
N GLU A 18 1.87 -20.35 5.56
CA GLU A 18 1.22 -20.76 6.81
C GLU A 18 -0.14 -20.07 6.98
N GLU A 19 -0.29 -18.86 6.45
CA GLU A 19 -1.45 -17.99 6.63
C GLU A 19 -2.25 -17.79 5.33
N ILE A 20 -2.08 -18.69 4.36
CA ILE A 20 -2.66 -18.55 3.01
C ILE A 20 -4.19 -18.48 3.04
N ASP A 21 -4.81 -19.12 4.02
CA ASP A 21 -6.25 -19.17 4.19
C ASP A 21 -6.84 -17.86 4.72
N CYS A 22 -6.00 -16.97 5.29
CA CYS A 22 -6.41 -15.62 5.66
C CYS A 22 -6.64 -14.70 4.45
N PHE A 23 -6.32 -15.15 3.23
CA PHE A 23 -6.39 -14.31 2.03
C PHE A 23 -7.28 -14.90 0.94
N ASP A 24 -8.15 -14.05 0.39
CA ASP A 24 -8.96 -14.35 -0.80
C ASP A 24 -8.14 -14.32 -2.10
N ALA A 25 -7.07 -13.52 -2.15
CA ALA A 25 -6.26 -13.30 -3.35
C ALA A 25 -4.81 -12.94 -3.00
N ILE A 26 -3.91 -13.06 -3.98
CA ILE A 26 -2.51 -12.64 -3.87
C ILE A 26 -2.24 -11.49 -4.83
N GLU A 27 -1.63 -10.41 -4.33
CA GLU A 27 -1.33 -9.25 -5.13
C GLU A 27 0.01 -9.34 -5.86
N LEU A 28 0.01 -8.95 -7.13
CA LEU A 28 1.18 -8.61 -7.92
C LEU A 28 1.62 -7.19 -7.61
N CYS A 29 2.88 -7.03 -7.20
CA CYS A 29 3.45 -5.71 -7.02
C CYS A 29 3.67 -5.03 -8.37
N HIS A 30 3.37 -3.74 -8.43
CA HIS A 30 3.70 -2.88 -9.58
C HIS A 30 5.22 -2.79 -9.82
N PHE A 31 6.03 -3.03 -8.78
CA PHE A 31 7.47 -2.82 -8.79
C PHE A 31 8.28 -4.03 -9.28
N HIS A 32 8.17 -4.38 -10.56
CA HIS A 32 8.86 -5.54 -11.11
C HIS A 32 9.50 -5.25 -12.47
N LYS A 33 10.67 -5.83 -12.76
CA LYS A 33 11.33 -5.72 -14.05
C LYS A 33 12.21 -6.93 -14.37
N GLY A 34 12.00 -7.55 -15.54
CA GLY A 34 12.88 -8.60 -16.05
C GLY A 34 13.11 -9.74 -15.05
N LEU A 35 14.38 -10.01 -14.72
CA LEU A 35 14.76 -11.03 -13.74
C LEU A 35 14.47 -10.61 -12.28
N LEU A 36 14.41 -9.30 -12.00
CA LEU A 36 14.00 -8.75 -10.72
C LEU A 36 12.48 -8.72 -10.62
N ASN A 37 11.90 -9.92 -10.50
CA ASN A 37 10.45 -10.08 -10.44
C ASN A 37 10.04 -11.09 -9.35
N PRO A 38 9.95 -10.63 -8.08
CA PRO A 38 9.39 -11.43 -6.99
C PRO A 38 7.94 -11.88 -7.23
N ASN A 39 7.19 -11.24 -8.14
CA ASN A 39 5.84 -11.70 -8.51
C ASN A 39 5.85 -13.11 -9.09
N ARG A 40 6.98 -13.62 -9.61
CA ARG A 40 7.10 -15.02 -10.05
C ARG A 40 6.86 -15.98 -8.90
N ARG A 41 7.34 -15.66 -7.70
CA ARG A 41 7.10 -16.47 -6.49
C ARG A 41 5.64 -16.33 -6.04
N ALA A 42 5.07 -15.13 -6.10
CA ALA A 42 3.65 -14.89 -5.81
C ALA A 42 2.74 -15.72 -6.73
N ALA A 43 3.01 -15.73 -8.03
CA ALA A 43 2.27 -16.51 -9.01
C ALA A 43 2.35 -18.02 -8.76
N LYS A 44 3.53 -18.54 -8.40
CA LYS A 44 3.69 -19.95 -8.03
C LYS A 44 2.87 -20.34 -6.80
N VAL A 45 2.85 -19.49 -5.77
CA VAL A 45 2.05 -19.73 -4.56
C VAL A 45 0.55 -19.62 -4.88
N ALA A 46 0.14 -18.62 -5.66
CA ALA A 46 -1.24 -18.46 -6.11
C ALA A 46 -1.74 -19.72 -6.83
N ALA A 47 -0.97 -20.23 -7.79
CA ALA A 47 -1.29 -21.45 -8.51
C ALA A 47 -1.33 -22.68 -7.59
N ARG A 48 -0.36 -22.81 -6.66
CA ARG A 48 -0.30 -23.94 -5.71
C ARG A 48 -1.53 -24.04 -4.81
N PHE A 49 -2.06 -22.91 -4.37
CA PHE A 49 -3.18 -22.86 -3.41
C PHE A 49 -4.52 -22.48 -4.05
N GLY A 50 -4.60 -22.42 -5.38
CA GLY A 50 -5.82 -22.04 -6.10
C GLY A 50 -6.32 -20.63 -5.78
N LYS A 51 -5.43 -19.72 -5.37
CA LYS A 51 -5.78 -18.33 -5.06
C LYS A 51 -5.70 -17.46 -6.32
N PRO A 52 -6.68 -16.58 -6.60
CA PRO A 52 -6.58 -15.62 -7.69
C PRO A 52 -5.42 -14.64 -7.47
N LEU A 53 -4.79 -14.23 -8.57
CA LEU A 53 -3.89 -13.10 -8.60
C LEU A 53 -4.67 -11.81 -8.85
N ILE A 54 -4.28 -10.73 -8.18
CA ILE A 54 -4.78 -9.38 -8.44
C ILE A 54 -3.61 -8.41 -8.66
N ALA A 55 -3.83 -7.36 -9.43
CA ALA A 55 -2.93 -6.23 -9.57
C ALA A 55 -3.60 -4.97 -9.01
N THR A 56 -2.84 -4.20 -8.22
CA THR A 56 -3.22 -2.86 -7.77
C THR A 56 -2.06 -1.90 -8.00
N SER A 57 -2.36 -0.60 -8.04
CA SER A 57 -1.35 0.43 -8.27
C SER A 57 -0.48 0.74 -7.05
N ASP A 58 -0.93 0.42 -5.83
CA ASP A 58 -0.28 0.86 -4.58
C ASP A 58 0.19 2.33 -4.64
N ALA A 59 -0.74 3.19 -5.11
CA ALA A 59 -0.40 4.52 -5.60
C ALA A 59 -0.14 5.50 -4.45
N HIS A 60 1.12 5.91 -4.30
CA HIS A 60 1.53 6.98 -3.39
C HIS A 60 1.64 8.35 -4.06
N ARG A 61 1.45 8.40 -5.40
CA ARG A 61 1.47 9.60 -6.23
C ARG A 61 0.43 9.46 -7.34
N LEU A 62 -0.14 10.58 -7.78
CA LEU A 62 -1.21 10.60 -8.77
C LEU A 62 -0.84 9.90 -10.09
N HIS A 63 0.40 10.04 -10.57
CA HIS A 63 0.83 9.39 -11.81
C HIS A 63 0.89 7.86 -11.73
N ALA A 64 0.91 7.27 -10.53
CA ALA A 64 0.88 5.82 -10.36
C ALA A 64 -0.56 5.27 -10.40
N PHE A 65 -1.56 6.12 -10.13
CA PHE A 65 -2.95 5.72 -10.11
C PHE A 65 -3.39 5.17 -11.47
N GLY A 66 -4.04 4.00 -11.46
CA GLY A 66 -4.55 3.37 -12.67
C GLY A 66 -3.51 2.74 -13.61
N ARG A 67 -2.20 2.77 -13.28
CA ARG A 67 -1.17 2.07 -14.08
C ARG A 67 -1.21 0.56 -13.89
N HIS A 68 -1.63 0.10 -12.71
CA HIS A 68 -1.80 -1.31 -12.39
C HIS A 68 -3.18 -1.55 -11.81
N TYR A 69 -3.93 -2.48 -12.39
CA TYR A 69 -5.30 -2.77 -12.00
C TYR A 69 -5.72 -4.17 -12.44
N THR A 70 -6.81 -4.64 -11.83
CA THR A 70 -7.50 -5.88 -12.20
C THR A 70 -8.81 -5.54 -12.85
N SER A 71 -9.03 -6.01 -14.08
CA SER A 71 -10.34 -5.96 -14.71
C SER A 71 -11.15 -7.21 -14.34
N ILE A 72 -12.40 -6.99 -13.97
CA ILE A 72 -13.39 -8.01 -13.65
C ILE A 72 -14.63 -7.84 -14.52
N PRO A 73 -15.44 -8.90 -14.71
CA PRO A 73 -16.76 -8.75 -15.30
C PRO A 73 -17.57 -7.69 -14.53
N ARG A 74 -18.33 -6.87 -15.26
CA ARG A 74 -19.13 -5.82 -14.63
C ARG A 74 -20.20 -6.47 -13.74
N PRO A 75 -20.22 -6.20 -12.43
CA PRO A 75 -21.27 -6.71 -11.56
C PRO A 75 -22.61 -6.03 -11.86
N ALA A 76 -23.72 -6.70 -11.53
CA ALA A 76 -25.06 -6.17 -11.72
C ALA A 76 -25.28 -4.85 -10.95
N ALA A 77 -24.73 -4.77 -9.73
CA ALA A 77 -24.65 -3.55 -8.94
C ALA A 77 -23.23 -3.38 -8.39
N LEU A 78 -22.72 -2.15 -8.34
CA LEU A 78 -21.38 -1.83 -7.85
C LEU A 78 -21.34 -1.79 -6.31
N THR A 79 -21.49 -2.95 -5.68
CA THR A 79 -21.33 -3.13 -4.23
C THR A 79 -20.05 -3.90 -3.93
N ALA A 80 -19.56 -3.81 -2.69
CA ALA A 80 -18.34 -4.50 -2.27
C ALA A 80 -18.49 -6.04 -2.40
N GLU A 81 -19.65 -6.56 -2.02
CA GLU A 81 -19.97 -8.00 -2.06
C GLU A 81 -19.93 -8.52 -3.50
N ASN A 82 -20.53 -7.77 -4.43
CA ASN A 82 -20.54 -8.14 -5.84
C ASN A 82 -19.14 -8.09 -6.45
N VAL A 83 -18.32 -7.11 -6.07
CA VAL A 83 -16.92 -7.02 -6.50
C VAL A 83 -16.11 -8.20 -5.95
N PHE A 84 -16.24 -8.55 -4.67
CA PHE A 84 -15.56 -9.71 -4.10
C PHE A 84 -16.02 -11.03 -4.72
N ALA A 85 -17.32 -11.18 -4.96
CA ALA A 85 -17.86 -12.35 -5.66
C ALA A 85 -17.28 -12.48 -7.08
N ALA A 86 -17.18 -11.37 -7.83
CA ALA A 86 -16.56 -11.35 -9.15
C ALA A 86 -15.06 -11.68 -9.10
N LEU A 87 -14.34 -11.15 -8.10
CA LEU A 87 -12.93 -11.45 -7.88
C LEU A 87 -12.68 -12.94 -7.58
N ARG A 88 -13.56 -13.58 -6.79
CA ARG A 88 -13.46 -15.02 -6.47
C ARG A 88 -13.85 -15.91 -7.64
N LYS A 89 -14.86 -15.54 -8.44
CA LYS A 89 -15.35 -16.33 -9.58
C LYS A 89 -14.43 -16.23 -10.81
N GLY A 90 -13.78 -15.09 -11.02
CA GLY A 90 -13.10 -14.79 -12.28
C GLY A 90 -14.06 -14.72 -13.48
N PRO A 91 -13.54 -14.62 -14.73
CA PRO A 91 -12.13 -14.47 -15.09
C PRO A 91 -11.57 -13.10 -14.69
N LEU A 92 -10.27 -13.05 -14.36
CA LEU A 92 -9.56 -11.82 -14.01
C LEU A 92 -8.56 -11.47 -15.11
N ARG A 93 -8.53 -10.20 -15.53
CA ARG A 93 -7.50 -9.69 -16.45
C ARG A 93 -6.61 -8.70 -15.71
N LEU A 94 -5.33 -9.04 -15.61
CA LEU A 94 -4.34 -8.25 -14.89
C LEU A 94 -3.66 -7.28 -15.86
N THR A 95 -3.74 -5.99 -15.57
CA THR A 95 -2.93 -4.96 -16.22
C THR A 95 -1.84 -4.58 -15.24
N SER A 96 -0.60 -5.01 -15.51
CA SER A 96 0.55 -4.71 -14.65
C SER A 96 1.83 -4.66 -15.50
N PRO A 97 2.09 -3.56 -16.22
CA PRO A 97 3.29 -3.44 -17.04
C PRO A 97 4.55 -3.46 -16.16
N PRO A 98 5.69 -3.94 -16.66
CA PRO A 98 6.93 -3.89 -15.91
C PRO A 98 7.35 -2.43 -15.66
N ALA A 99 7.93 -2.18 -14.49
CA ALA A 99 8.42 -0.85 -14.13
C ALA A 99 9.49 -0.37 -15.12
N SER A 100 9.49 0.93 -15.40
CA SER A 100 10.62 1.57 -16.09
C SER A 100 11.80 1.74 -15.13
N ILE A 101 13.00 1.97 -15.67
CA ILE A 101 14.17 2.28 -14.85
C ILE A 101 13.94 3.58 -14.07
N VAL A 102 13.23 4.53 -14.65
CA VAL A 102 12.86 5.80 -14.01
C VAL A 102 11.90 5.56 -12.84
N ASP A 103 10.91 4.69 -13.00
CA ASP A 103 9.99 4.31 -11.91
C ASP A 103 10.76 3.65 -10.76
N LEU A 104 11.70 2.74 -11.09
CA LEU A 104 12.58 2.05 -10.12
C LEU A 104 13.45 3.05 -9.32
N ALA A 105 14.16 3.93 -10.03
CA ALA A 105 15.00 4.96 -9.41
C ALA A 105 14.18 5.96 -8.57
N SER A 106 13.02 6.39 -9.07
CA SER A 106 12.12 7.32 -8.38
C SER A 106 11.58 6.76 -7.07
N ALA A 107 11.22 5.47 -7.06
CA ALA A 107 10.76 4.78 -5.85
C ALA A 107 11.87 4.66 -4.81
N ILE A 108 13.08 4.25 -5.23
CA ILE A 108 14.26 4.16 -4.34
C ILE A 108 14.55 5.53 -3.72
N TYR A 109 14.64 6.59 -4.54
CA TYR A 109 14.85 7.95 -4.05
C TYR A 109 13.77 8.37 -3.04
N PHE A 110 12.50 8.08 -3.32
CA PHE A 110 11.42 8.45 -2.43
C PHE A 110 11.50 7.72 -1.08
N ILE A 111 11.68 6.40 -1.11
CA ILE A 111 11.70 5.55 0.10
C ILE A 111 12.90 5.90 0.99
N PHE A 112 14.09 6.03 0.40
CA PHE A 112 15.32 6.16 1.17
C PHE A 112 15.75 7.60 1.46
N LEU A 113 15.39 8.58 0.61
CA LEU A 113 15.84 9.97 0.77
C LEU A 113 14.68 10.89 1.13
N ALA A 114 13.66 10.99 0.28
CA ALA A 114 12.64 12.04 0.43
C ALA A 114 11.71 11.81 1.63
N HIS A 115 11.29 10.57 1.88
CA HIS A 115 10.37 10.23 2.97
C HIS A 115 10.97 10.47 4.38
N PRO A 116 12.19 10.00 4.71
CA PRO A 116 12.80 10.29 6.01
C PRO A 116 13.07 11.78 6.21
N PHE A 117 13.49 12.51 5.16
CA PHE A 117 13.72 13.95 5.24
C PHE A 117 12.43 14.73 5.53
N ARG A 118 11.33 14.38 4.85
CA ARG A 118 10.00 14.99 5.09
C ARG A 118 9.43 14.66 6.47
N ARG A 119 9.64 13.43 6.98
CA ARG A 119 9.27 13.08 8.37
C ARG A 119 10.05 13.92 9.37
N ARG A 120 11.36 14.12 9.16
CA ARG A 120 12.20 14.95 10.02
C ARG A 120 11.78 16.42 10.02
N GLN A 121 11.47 16.99 8.84
CA GLN A 121 10.97 18.37 8.74
C GLN A 121 9.62 18.57 9.45
N ARG A 122 8.68 17.62 9.31
CA ARG A 122 7.38 17.68 10.02
C ARG A 122 7.49 17.52 11.53
N GLN A 123 8.47 16.76 12.03
CA GLN A 123 8.75 16.69 13.46
C GLN A 123 9.33 18.01 13.99
N SER A 124 10.23 18.65 13.23
CA SER A 124 10.79 19.95 13.62
C SER A 124 9.76 21.10 13.65
N SER A 125 8.68 21.02 12.87
CA SER A 125 7.61 22.03 12.88
C SER A 125 6.62 21.87 14.04
N HIS A 126 6.44 20.66 14.59
CA HIS A 126 5.57 20.41 15.75
C HIS A 126 6.27 20.68 17.11
N GLY A 127 7.59 20.87 17.13
CA GLY A 127 8.35 21.27 18.32
C GLY A 127 8.41 22.79 18.58
N ARG A 128 7.76 23.61 17.74
CA ARG A 128 7.62 25.06 17.94
C ARG A 128 6.17 25.40 18.29
N SER A 129 5.69 24.94 19.44
CA SER A 129 4.47 25.49 20.05
C SER A 129 4.79 26.85 20.70
N SER A 130 4.00 27.86 20.34
CA SER A 130 4.06 29.28 20.71
C SER A 130 4.34 29.58 22.19
N PRO A 131 4.94 30.74 22.51
CA PRO A 131 5.12 31.16 23.90
C PRO A 131 3.76 31.32 24.59
N ALA A 132 3.64 30.77 25.79
CA ALA A 132 2.46 30.86 26.64
C ALA A 132 2.10 32.33 26.89
N ARG A 133 0.83 32.70 26.67
CA ARG A 133 0.29 33.99 27.11
C ARG A 133 0.21 33.97 28.64
N PRO A 134 0.70 35.01 29.35
CA PRO A 134 0.53 35.08 30.79
C PRO A 134 -0.95 35.33 31.12
N HIS A 135 -1.54 34.44 31.90
CA HIS A 135 -2.88 34.62 32.45
C HIS A 135 -2.81 35.53 33.69
N VAL A 136 -3.68 36.54 33.66
CA VAL A 136 -3.90 37.59 34.67
C VAL A 136 -4.40 37.00 35.99
N GLY A 137 -3.76 37.34 37.11
CA GLY A 137 -4.30 37.12 38.44
C GLY A 137 -5.22 38.28 38.85
N LEU A 138 -6.48 37.98 39.13
CA LEU A 138 -7.31 38.83 39.99
C LEU A 138 -7.57 38.06 41.28
N GLU A 139 -6.99 38.55 42.37
CA GLU A 139 -7.42 38.25 43.73
C GLU A 139 -8.86 38.74 43.94
N SER A 140 -9.71 37.92 44.57
CA SER A 140 -10.71 38.49 45.47
C SER A 140 -10.93 37.57 46.66
N LYS A 141 -10.90 38.22 47.81
CA LYS A 141 -10.82 37.71 49.18
C LYS A 141 -12.09 36.98 49.62
N SER A 142 -11.86 36.08 50.56
CA SER A 142 -12.82 35.45 51.47
C SER A 142 -13.64 36.49 52.26
N GLN A 143 -14.93 36.24 52.48
CA GLN A 143 -15.55 36.41 53.81
C GLN A 143 -16.95 35.79 53.88
N THR A 144 -17.05 34.88 54.87
CA THR A 144 -18.20 34.48 55.70
C THR A 144 -19.43 33.85 55.06
#